data_AF-A0A1V4MSQ2-F1
#
_entry.id   AF-A0A1V4MSQ2-F1
#
_cell.length_a   1.000
_cell.length_b   1.000
_cell.length_c   1.000
_cell.angle_alpha   90.00
_cell.angle_beta   90.00
_cell.angle_gamma   90.00
#
_symmetry.space_group_name_H-M   'P 1'
#
loop_
_entity.id
_entity.type
_entity.pdbx_description
1 polymer ?
#
loop_
_entity_poly.entity_id
_entity_poly.type
_entity_poly.pdbx_seq_one_letter_code
_entity_poly.pdbx_strand_id
1 'polypeptide(L)'
;MKLITAIAILGSLVLLSGCYDSPTYPETQGYDGFIELGWESYGAGNYSIALEYFLDAVDADPSQPEGYVGAGWATIYLPDYWRITDEYFYMAIQQQAGYYPLGEYSESQVQDTMWTVFECIHPDLPTSVLDPILEQTADSGIVWVGEQIEAIVGDADLPYRFQPLQSGPIACFTVTNGYTTVPAAVDSIMDGWIYITVPQSMLEVGGEDYYTWIGVDEQNNYTYRVFDQSGSPSGQSMLDAMAGSVMIQDIRGENGDPLLGVASAFALDIVDGDYSFGDGTIYSQYESLDNMQVKGTGAALAFAMQYFRFAWFTCLSEGQGTGLDPTSPTFVTDLMLVIESMISS
;
A
#
# COMPACT_ATOMS: atom_id res chain seq x y z
N MET A 1 -24.29 -14.56 -24.40
CA MET A 1 -23.84 -14.58 -25.82
C MET A 1 -23.13 -13.26 -26.10
N LYS A 2 -21.99 -13.26 -26.81
CA LYS A 2 -21.10 -12.07 -26.94
C LYS A 2 -21.56 -11.09 -28.03
N LEU A 3 -21.38 -9.78 -27.81
CA LEU A 3 -20.97 -8.69 -28.74
C LEU A 3 -20.82 -7.41 -27.87
N ILE A 4 -19.82 -6.49 -27.91
CA ILE A 4 -18.71 -6.15 -28.84
C ILE A 4 -19.21 -5.47 -30.13
N THR A 5 -18.93 -4.21 -30.49
CA THR A 5 -18.19 -3.02 -29.94
C THR A 5 -18.66 -1.76 -30.74
N ALA A 6 -18.33 -0.47 -30.50
CA ALA A 6 -17.60 0.32 -29.49
C ALA A 6 -17.91 1.85 -29.71
N ILE A 7 -17.44 2.72 -28.79
CA ILE A 7 -17.04 4.16 -28.94
C ILE A 7 -17.93 5.12 -29.77
N ALA A 8 -18.34 6.23 -29.14
CA ALA A 8 -18.54 7.53 -29.80
C ALA A 8 -18.38 8.70 -28.81
N ILE A 9 -17.14 9.15 -28.59
CA ILE A 9 -16.86 10.42 -27.88
C ILE A 9 -16.91 11.56 -28.91
N LEU A 10 -17.81 12.54 -28.75
CA LEU A 10 -17.64 13.90 -29.27
C LEU A 10 -18.78 14.86 -28.86
N GLY A 11 -18.41 16.04 -28.35
CA GLY A 11 -19.20 17.27 -28.52
C GLY A 11 -20.36 17.53 -27.54
N SER A 12 -20.05 18.13 -26.39
CA SER A 12 -20.96 19.04 -25.65
C SER A 12 -20.17 19.96 -24.70
N LEU A 13 -19.25 20.75 -25.25
CA LEU A 13 -18.61 21.84 -24.50
C LEU A 13 -19.66 22.95 -24.26
N VAL A 14 -20.17 23.05 -23.03
CA VAL A 14 -21.20 24.04 -22.69
C VAL A 14 -20.55 25.41 -22.48
N LEU A 15 -20.78 26.33 -23.42
CA LEU A 15 -20.34 27.72 -23.33
C LEU A 15 -21.11 28.48 -22.24
N LEU A 16 -20.63 28.41 -20.99
CA LEU A 16 -21.03 29.32 -19.92
C LEU A 16 -20.17 30.58 -19.96
N SER A 17 -20.63 31.59 -20.69
CA SER A 17 -19.99 32.91 -20.77
C SER A 17 -20.22 33.71 -19.47
N GLY A 18 -19.50 33.36 -18.41
CA GLY A 18 -19.32 34.23 -17.24
C GLY A 18 -18.19 35.22 -17.51
N CYS A 19 -18.44 36.52 -17.35
CA CYS A 19 -17.36 37.51 -17.34
C CYS A 19 -16.63 37.44 -15.99
N TYR A 20 -15.60 36.61 -15.93
CA TYR A 20 -14.49 36.85 -15.00
C TYR A 20 -13.63 37.98 -15.58
N ASP A 21 -13.18 38.90 -14.72
CA ASP A 21 -12.04 39.75 -15.06
C ASP A 21 -10.83 38.82 -15.21
N SER A 22 -10.29 38.71 -16.42
CA SER A 22 -9.11 37.88 -16.69
C SER A 22 -7.94 38.40 -15.85
N PRO A 23 -7.28 37.56 -15.03
CA PRO A 23 -6.08 37.98 -14.34
C PRO A 23 -5.03 38.39 -15.37
N THR A 24 -4.32 39.51 -15.13
CA THR A 24 -3.22 39.92 -16.00
C THR A 24 -2.02 39.01 -15.76
N TYR A 25 -1.95 37.93 -16.54
CA TYR A 25 -0.83 37.00 -16.59
C TYR A 25 0.49 37.75 -16.86
N PRO A 26 1.59 37.44 -16.14
CA PRO A 26 2.91 37.95 -16.47
C PRO A 26 3.48 37.29 -17.74
N GLU A 27 4.55 37.87 -18.32
CA GLU A 27 5.16 37.38 -19.57
C GLU A 27 6.07 36.14 -19.39
N THR A 28 5.74 35.23 -18.48
CA THR A 28 6.48 33.98 -18.22
C THR A 28 6.13 32.89 -19.24
N GLN A 29 6.50 33.11 -20.52
CA GLN A 29 6.22 32.17 -21.61
C GLN A 29 7.13 30.94 -21.59
N GLY A 30 6.66 29.83 -21.00
CA GLY A 30 7.31 28.52 -21.05
C GLY A 30 6.96 27.63 -19.86
N TYR A 31 7.41 26.38 -19.90
CA TYR A 31 7.19 25.37 -18.85
C TYR A 31 7.53 25.91 -17.45
N ASP A 32 8.80 26.28 -17.22
CA ASP A 32 9.30 26.81 -15.94
C ASP A 32 8.44 27.98 -15.41
N GLY A 33 7.94 28.82 -16.33
CA GLY A 33 7.14 30.00 -16.03
C GLY A 33 5.71 29.71 -15.60
N PHE A 34 5.13 28.61 -16.08
CA PHE A 34 3.84 28.10 -15.59
C PHE A 34 4.00 27.32 -14.28
N ILE A 35 5.10 26.59 -14.11
CA ILE A 35 5.44 25.90 -12.87
C ILE A 35 5.62 26.88 -11.70
N GLU A 36 6.36 27.97 -11.88
CA GLU A 36 6.54 29.02 -10.86
C GLU A 36 5.19 29.61 -10.44
N LEU A 37 4.33 29.98 -11.41
CA LEU A 37 2.98 30.51 -11.16
C LEU A 37 2.03 29.50 -10.51
N GLY A 38 2.15 28.21 -10.87
CA GLY A 38 1.36 27.12 -10.29
C GLY A 38 1.68 26.96 -8.80
N TRP A 39 2.96 26.90 -8.45
CA TRP A 39 3.41 26.79 -7.06
C TRP A 39 3.17 28.08 -6.25
N GLU A 40 3.34 29.28 -6.81
CA GLU A 40 2.90 30.53 -6.15
C GLU A 40 1.39 30.52 -5.86
N SER A 41 0.57 30.05 -6.81
CA SER A 41 -0.89 29.96 -6.65
C SER A 41 -1.28 28.90 -5.62
N TYR A 42 -0.53 27.80 -5.56
CA TYR A 42 -0.67 26.74 -4.57
C TYR A 42 -0.42 27.25 -3.15
N GLY A 43 0.73 27.89 -2.91
CA GLY A 43 1.07 28.50 -1.61
C GLY A 43 0.14 29.64 -1.18
N ALA A 44 -0.56 30.26 -2.14
CA ALA A 44 -1.63 31.23 -1.87
C ALA A 44 -3.00 30.57 -1.56
N GLY A 45 -3.10 29.24 -1.56
CA GLY A 45 -4.33 28.47 -1.35
C GLY A 45 -5.31 28.47 -2.53
N ASN A 46 -4.88 28.95 -3.71
CA ASN A 46 -5.71 29.09 -4.91
C ASN A 46 -5.62 27.84 -5.79
N TYR A 47 -5.88 26.66 -5.22
CA TYR A 47 -5.61 25.36 -5.85
C TYR A 47 -6.22 25.17 -7.25
N SER A 48 -7.37 25.80 -7.55
CA SER A 48 -7.95 25.78 -8.91
C SER A 48 -7.08 26.51 -9.93
N ILE A 49 -6.51 27.66 -9.56
CA ILE A 49 -5.61 28.44 -10.42
C ILE A 49 -4.24 27.76 -10.50
N ALA A 50 -3.78 27.15 -9.40
CA ALA A 50 -2.59 26.31 -9.40
C ALA A 50 -2.71 25.17 -10.42
N LEU A 51 -3.83 24.42 -10.39
CA LEU A 51 -4.12 23.35 -11.35
C LEU A 51 -4.20 23.86 -12.80
N GLU A 52 -4.80 25.02 -13.06
CA GLU A 52 -4.80 25.63 -14.39
C GLU A 52 -3.37 25.88 -14.90
N TYR A 53 -2.49 26.48 -14.10
CA TYR A 53 -1.09 26.70 -14.49
C TYR A 53 -0.28 25.40 -14.62
N PHE A 54 -0.48 24.42 -13.74
CA PHE A 54 0.20 23.12 -13.86
C PHE A 54 -0.23 22.36 -15.13
N LEU A 55 -1.47 22.54 -15.58
CA LEU A 55 -1.93 22.01 -16.86
C LEU A 55 -1.38 22.79 -18.06
N ASP A 56 -1.30 24.12 -18.00
CA ASP A 56 -0.60 24.92 -19.03
C ASP A 56 0.89 24.54 -19.13
N ALA A 57 1.54 24.16 -18.02
CA ALA A 57 2.89 23.60 -18.01
C ALA A 57 2.95 22.25 -18.73
N VAL A 58 2.04 21.31 -18.41
CA VAL A 58 1.96 19.99 -19.06
C VAL A 58 1.67 20.11 -20.56
N ASP A 59 0.84 21.06 -21.00
CA ASP A 59 0.60 21.33 -22.43
C ASP A 59 1.81 21.99 -23.12
N ALA A 60 2.70 22.66 -22.37
CA ALA A 60 3.94 23.26 -22.88
C ALA A 60 5.10 22.25 -23.03
N ASP A 61 5.29 21.35 -22.07
CA ASP A 61 6.20 20.19 -22.17
C ASP A 61 5.68 18.98 -21.37
N PRO A 62 4.96 18.04 -22.02
CA PRO A 62 4.40 16.86 -21.36
C PRO A 62 5.43 15.77 -21.04
N SER A 63 6.73 16.01 -21.26
CA SER A 63 7.82 15.10 -20.87
C SER A 63 8.43 15.42 -19.51
N GLN A 64 8.06 16.54 -18.88
CA GLN A 64 8.52 16.92 -17.55
C GLN A 64 7.56 16.39 -16.46
N PRO A 65 8.06 15.88 -15.32
CA PRO A 65 7.22 15.29 -14.28
C PRO A 65 6.57 16.35 -13.36
N GLU A 66 7.21 17.49 -13.13
CA GLU A 66 6.84 18.45 -12.07
C GLU A 66 5.45 19.08 -12.28
N GLY A 67 5.03 19.34 -13.52
CA GLY A 67 3.67 19.81 -13.82
C GLY A 67 2.61 18.77 -13.43
N TYR A 68 2.90 17.48 -13.60
CA TYR A 68 2.03 16.40 -13.11
C TYR A 68 2.06 16.29 -11.58
N VAL A 69 3.20 16.53 -10.91
CA VAL A 69 3.28 16.61 -9.43
C VAL A 69 2.39 17.74 -8.91
N GLY A 70 2.59 18.96 -9.40
CA GLY A 70 1.82 20.13 -9.00
C GLY A 70 0.32 19.97 -9.26
N ALA A 71 -0.07 19.41 -10.41
CA ALA A 71 -1.46 19.10 -10.71
C ALA A 71 -2.04 18.07 -9.72
N GLY A 72 -1.30 16.99 -9.43
CA GLY A 72 -1.70 15.98 -8.44
C GLY A 72 -1.93 16.60 -7.06
N TRP A 73 -0.94 17.32 -6.53
CA TRP A 73 -1.03 18.02 -5.24
C TRP A 73 -2.16 19.06 -5.22
N ALA A 74 -2.33 19.86 -6.27
CA ALA A 74 -3.45 20.81 -6.37
C ALA A 74 -4.82 20.09 -6.34
N THR A 75 -4.95 18.92 -6.96
CA THR A 75 -6.21 18.15 -6.92
C THR A 75 -6.55 17.54 -5.56
N ILE A 76 -5.59 17.31 -4.68
CA ILE A 76 -5.85 16.82 -3.31
C ILE A 76 -6.81 17.76 -2.57
N TYR A 77 -6.61 19.07 -2.71
CA TYR A 77 -7.39 20.12 -2.03
C TYR A 77 -8.64 20.57 -2.79
N LEU A 78 -8.96 19.95 -3.94
CA LEU A 78 -10.09 20.33 -4.79
C LEU A 78 -11.25 19.31 -4.70
N PRO A 79 -12.45 19.74 -4.25
CA PRO A 79 -13.64 18.90 -4.25
C PRO A 79 -13.91 18.26 -5.61
N ASP A 80 -14.32 16.99 -5.59
CA ASP A 80 -14.59 16.13 -6.77
C ASP A 80 -13.39 15.80 -7.69
N TYR A 81 -12.24 16.48 -7.57
CA TYR A 81 -11.04 16.21 -8.40
C TYR A 81 -10.18 15.02 -7.92
N TRP A 82 -10.37 14.57 -6.67
CA TRP A 82 -9.68 13.41 -6.07
C TRP A 82 -9.70 12.13 -6.92
N ARG A 83 -10.63 12.02 -7.88
CA ARG A 83 -10.77 10.89 -8.81
C ARG A 83 -9.72 10.81 -9.91
N ILE A 84 -9.05 11.92 -10.25
CA ILE A 84 -8.00 11.96 -11.29
C ILE A 84 -6.59 12.19 -10.73
N THR A 85 -6.48 12.41 -9.41
CA THR A 85 -5.21 12.61 -8.70
C THR A 85 -4.20 11.46 -8.92
N ASP A 86 -4.66 10.21 -8.92
CA ASP A 86 -3.79 9.06 -9.22
C ASP A 86 -3.23 9.11 -10.65
N GLU A 87 -3.99 9.65 -11.61
CA GLU A 87 -3.54 9.76 -13.01
C GLU A 87 -2.40 10.77 -13.13
N TYR A 88 -2.46 11.88 -12.38
CA TYR A 88 -1.37 12.86 -12.28
C TYR A 88 -0.13 12.26 -11.61
N PHE A 89 -0.25 11.62 -10.44
CA PHE A 89 0.91 11.01 -9.77
C PHE A 89 1.50 9.84 -10.56
N TYR A 90 0.68 9.02 -11.21
CA TYR A 90 1.13 8.00 -12.16
C TYR A 90 1.94 8.62 -13.31
N MET A 91 1.47 9.72 -13.90
CA MET A 91 2.18 10.40 -14.98
C MET A 91 3.50 11.04 -14.52
N ALA A 92 3.54 11.67 -13.34
CA ALA A 92 4.77 12.21 -12.75
C ALA A 92 5.83 11.11 -12.57
N ILE A 93 5.45 9.98 -11.98
CA ILE A 93 6.30 8.80 -11.78
C ILE A 93 6.76 8.23 -13.13
N GLN A 94 5.86 8.10 -14.12
CA GLN A 94 6.18 7.60 -15.46
C GLN A 94 7.16 8.48 -16.23
N GLN A 95 7.03 9.82 -16.20
CA GLN A 95 7.99 10.70 -16.88
C GLN A 95 9.36 10.68 -16.17
N GLN A 96 9.38 10.66 -14.83
CA GLN A 96 10.62 10.72 -14.06
C GLN A 96 11.41 9.39 -14.07
N ALA A 97 10.74 8.26 -13.85
CA ALA A 97 11.39 6.94 -13.77
C ALA A 97 11.36 6.15 -15.08
N GLY A 98 10.53 6.53 -16.06
CA GLY A 98 10.31 5.79 -17.31
C GLY A 98 9.41 4.55 -17.19
N TYR A 99 8.90 4.27 -15.98
CA TYR A 99 7.92 3.22 -15.66
C TYR A 99 7.21 3.56 -14.34
N TYR A 100 6.16 2.81 -14.01
CA TYR A 100 5.50 2.88 -12.70
C TYR A 100 5.92 1.65 -11.87
N PRO A 101 6.61 1.83 -10.72
CA PRO A 101 7.29 0.73 -10.04
C PRO A 101 6.42 -0.04 -9.04
N LEU A 102 5.15 0.34 -8.84
CA LEU A 102 4.23 -0.33 -7.92
C LEU A 102 3.29 -1.27 -8.70
N GLY A 103 3.50 -2.58 -8.56
CA GLY A 103 2.64 -3.60 -9.17
C GLY A 103 1.64 -4.17 -8.18
N GLU A 104 0.37 -4.34 -8.58
CA GLU A 104 -0.61 -5.14 -7.83
C GLU A 104 -0.67 -6.58 -8.36
N TYR A 105 -0.73 -7.53 -7.42
CA TYR A 105 -0.90 -8.94 -7.72
C TYR A 105 -1.95 -9.54 -6.76
N SER A 106 -2.96 -10.20 -7.33
CA SER A 106 -3.85 -11.11 -6.60
C SER A 106 -3.45 -12.53 -6.94
N GLU A 107 -2.98 -13.27 -5.95
CA GLU A 107 -2.42 -14.61 -6.12
C GLU A 107 -3.12 -15.65 -5.23
N SER A 108 -2.87 -16.91 -5.58
CA SER A 108 -3.46 -18.08 -4.95
C SER A 108 -2.42 -19.20 -4.95
N GLN A 109 -1.96 -19.61 -3.78
CA GLN A 109 -1.05 -20.74 -3.62
C GLN A 109 -1.78 -21.90 -2.90
N VAL A 110 -1.47 -23.13 -3.29
CA VAL A 110 -2.03 -24.34 -2.68
C VAL A 110 -0.95 -25.00 -1.84
N GLN A 111 -1.27 -25.35 -0.60
CA GLN A 111 -0.30 -25.89 0.33
C GLN A 111 0.04 -27.37 0.04
N ASP A 112 1.33 -27.64 -0.17
CA ASP A 112 1.92 -28.97 -0.34
C ASP A 112 1.97 -29.81 0.96
N THR A 113 2.27 -31.11 0.83
CA THR A 113 2.30 -32.08 1.94
C THR A 113 3.39 -31.84 2.99
N MET A 114 4.43 -31.08 2.69
CA MET A 114 5.62 -30.85 3.53
C MET A 114 5.72 -29.41 4.07
N TRP A 115 4.64 -28.62 3.95
CA TRP A 115 4.54 -27.26 4.50
C TRP A 115 5.65 -26.31 3.99
N THR A 116 5.98 -26.41 2.69
CA THR A 116 7.03 -25.60 2.05
C THR A 116 6.53 -24.33 1.38
N VAL A 117 5.23 -24.23 1.06
CA VAL A 117 4.60 -23.01 0.56
C VAL A 117 4.37 -21.99 1.69
N PHE A 118 3.69 -22.40 2.77
CA PHE A 118 3.56 -21.65 4.02
C PHE A 118 4.32 -22.41 5.11
N GLU A 119 5.54 -21.96 5.40
CA GLU A 119 6.40 -22.55 6.42
C GLU A 119 5.89 -22.17 7.82
N CYS A 120 5.50 -23.16 8.64
CA CYS A 120 5.23 -22.91 10.06
C CYS A 120 6.54 -22.64 10.80
N ILE A 121 6.56 -21.59 11.63
CA ILE A 121 7.74 -21.14 12.38
C ILE A 121 7.52 -21.15 13.90
N HIS A 122 6.54 -21.92 14.39
CA HIS A 122 6.26 -22.04 15.82
C HIS A 122 7.45 -22.70 16.56
N PRO A 123 7.92 -22.16 17.70
CA PRO A 123 9.15 -22.63 18.35
C PRO A 123 9.08 -24.08 18.85
N ASP A 124 7.89 -24.59 19.18
CA ASP A 124 7.67 -25.99 19.58
C ASP A 124 7.41 -26.94 18.41
N LEU A 125 7.33 -26.43 17.17
CA LEU A 125 7.23 -27.20 15.92
C LEU A 125 8.46 -27.01 15.00
N PRO A 126 9.71 -27.17 15.49
CA PRO A 126 10.87 -27.10 14.62
C PRO A 126 10.86 -28.25 13.61
N THR A 127 11.57 -28.10 12.48
CA THR A 127 11.77 -29.09 11.41
C THR A 127 11.97 -30.54 11.92
N SER A 128 12.76 -30.72 12.99
CA SER A 128 13.02 -32.04 13.59
C SER A 128 11.82 -32.70 14.31
N VAL A 129 10.73 -31.97 14.50
CA VAL A 129 9.45 -32.41 15.09
C VAL A 129 8.35 -32.40 14.04
N LEU A 130 8.34 -31.40 13.16
CA LEU A 130 7.31 -31.22 12.14
C LEU A 130 7.48 -32.18 10.95
N ASP A 131 8.69 -32.33 10.38
CA ASP A 131 8.91 -33.16 9.20
C ASP A 131 8.44 -34.62 9.40
N PRO A 132 8.72 -35.32 10.52
CA PRO A 132 8.25 -36.69 10.73
C PRO A 132 6.74 -36.85 10.88
N ILE A 133 6.00 -35.76 11.12
CA ILE A 133 4.53 -35.72 11.09
C ILE A 133 4.08 -35.55 9.64
N LEU A 134 4.65 -34.57 8.93
CA LEU A 134 4.29 -34.25 7.55
C LEU A 134 4.64 -35.34 6.54
N GLU A 135 5.74 -36.08 6.74
CA GLU A 135 6.09 -37.29 5.97
C GLU A 135 4.96 -38.34 5.97
N GLN A 136 4.12 -38.38 7.03
CA GLN A 136 3.02 -39.33 7.16
C GLN A 136 1.70 -38.84 6.57
N THR A 137 1.61 -37.60 6.04
CA THR A 137 0.35 -37.04 5.53
C THR A 137 -0.29 -37.90 4.42
N ALA A 138 0.54 -38.54 3.58
CA ALA A 138 0.08 -39.39 2.49
C ALA A 138 -0.53 -40.74 2.93
N ASP A 139 -0.13 -41.26 4.10
CA ASP A 139 -0.60 -42.54 4.64
C ASP A 139 -1.67 -42.36 5.74
N SER A 140 -1.57 -41.32 6.56
CA SER A 140 -2.43 -41.03 7.72
C SER A 140 -3.51 -39.97 7.46
N GLY A 141 -3.33 -39.12 6.45
CA GLY A 141 -4.26 -38.03 6.11
C GLY A 141 -4.09 -36.75 6.95
N ILE A 142 -4.69 -35.68 6.44
CA ILE A 142 -4.60 -34.30 6.96
C ILE A 142 -5.16 -34.11 8.39
N VAL A 143 -6.26 -34.79 8.72
CA VAL A 143 -6.89 -34.72 10.06
C VAL A 143 -5.91 -35.20 11.12
N TRP A 144 -5.27 -36.35 10.92
CA TRP A 144 -4.28 -36.90 11.84
C TRP A 144 -3.05 -35.99 12.02
N VAL A 145 -2.59 -35.34 10.94
CA VAL A 145 -1.51 -34.34 11.01
C VAL A 145 -1.91 -33.17 11.90
N GLY A 146 -3.13 -32.65 11.73
CA GLY A 146 -3.69 -31.62 12.60
C GLY A 146 -3.78 -32.05 14.07
N GLU A 147 -4.27 -33.27 14.34
CA GLU A 147 -4.29 -33.84 15.69
C GLU A 147 -2.88 -33.93 16.32
N GLN A 148 -1.85 -34.30 15.55
CA GLN A 148 -0.48 -34.37 16.09
C GLN A 148 0.08 -32.98 16.41
N ILE A 149 -0.28 -31.96 15.62
CA ILE A 149 0.13 -30.57 15.83
C ILE A 149 -0.60 -29.97 17.03
N GLU A 150 -1.93 -30.15 17.12
CA GLU A 150 -2.72 -29.75 18.30
C GLU A 150 -2.21 -30.43 19.57
N ALA A 151 -1.82 -31.71 19.52
CA ALA A 151 -1.24 -32.42 20.67
C ALA A 151 0.12 -31.86 21.15
N ILE A 152 0.77 -31.00 20.37
CA ILE A 152 2.03 -30.32 20.72
C ILE A 152 1.77 -28.87 21.18
N VAL A 153 1.01 -28.08 20.41
CA VAL A 153 0.83 -26.63 20.68
C VAL A 153 -0.47 -26.27 21.41
N GLY A 154 -1.49 -27.12 21.31
CA GLY A 154 -2.84 -26.86 21.83
C GLY A 154 -3.61 -25.78 21.05
N ASP A 155 -4.50 -25.09 21.75
CA ASP A 155 -5.26 -23.92 21.26
C ASP A 155 -4.34 -22.69 21.25
N ALA A 156 -3.48 -22.60 20.22
CA ALA A 156 -2.42 -21.61 20.09
C ALA A 156 -2.44 -20.87 18.74
N ASP A 157 -2.00 -19.62 18.77
CA ASP A 157 -1.71 -18.81 17.57
C ASP A 157 -0.46 -19.40 16.88
N LEU A 158 -0.62 -19.98 15.68
CA LEU A 158 0.48 -20.53 14.87
C LEU A 158 1.03 -19.47 13.92
N PRO A 159 2.33 -19.08 14.05
CA PRO A 159 2.98 -18.22 13.09
C PRO A 159 3.46 -19.02 11.86
N TYR A 160 3.23 -18.46 10.68
CA TYR A 160 3.69 -18.95 9.39
C TYR A 160 4.37 -17.83 8.60
N ARG A 161 5.20 -18.22 7.62
CA ARG A 161 5.72 -17.32 6.60
C ARG A 161 5.62 -17.93 5.21
N PHE A 162 5.46 -17.10 4.18
CA PHE A 162 5.43 -17.55 2.78
C PHE A 162 6.08 -16.52 1.85
N GLN A 163 6.43 -16.95 0.64
CA GLN A 163 6.88 -16.06 -0.43
C GLN A 163 5.84 -16.05 -1.57
N PRO A 164 5.34 -14.86 -1.98
CA PRO A 164 4.55 -14.72 -3.20
C PRO A 164 5.31 -15.10 -4.47
N LEU A 165 4.60 -15.28 -5.59
CA LEU A 165 5.23 -15.68 -6.86
C LEU A 165 6.00 -14.52 -7.51
N GLN A 166 5.65 -13.26 -7.21
CA GLN A 166 6.48 -12.10 -7.55
C GLN A 166 7.41 -11.71 -6.38
N SER A 167 8.69 -11.53 -6.68
CA SER A 167 9.69 -11.04 -5.73
C SER A 167 9.50 -9.56 -5.37
N GLY A 168 9.81 -9.20 -4.12
CA GLY A 168 9.73 -7.82 -3.62
C GLY A 168 8.35 -7.37 -3.13
N PRO A 169 7.53 -8.20 -2.43
CA PRO A 169 6.34 -7.70 -1.76
C PRO A 169 6.71 -6.64 -0.73
N ILE A 170 5.91 -5.57 -0.64
CA ILE A 170 6.09 -4.48 0.34
C ILE A 170 4.81 -4.12 1.09
N ALA A 171 3.63 -4.49 0.58
CA ALA A 171 2.36 -4.34 1.29
C ALA A 171 1.44 -5.53 1.01
N CYS A 172 0.85 -6.09 2.05
CA CYS A 172 -0.18 -7.13 2.01
C CYS A 172 -0.92 -7.07 3.35
N PHE A 173 -2.26 -7.03 3.35
CA PHE A 173 -3.01 -6.89 4.60
C PHE A 173 -3.60 -8.20 5.12
N THR A 174 -4.04 -9.09 4.22
CA THR A 174 -4.70 -10.34 4.59
C THR A 174 -4.35 -11.50 3.69
N VAL A 175 -4.42 -12.69 4.26
CA VAL A 175 -4.45 -13.97 3.54
C VAL A 175 -5.79 -14.64 3.85
N THR A 176 -6.50 -15.10 2.83
CA THR A 176 -7.80 -15.75 2.96
C THR A 176 -7.69 -17.23 2.60
N ASN A 177 -7.83 -18.06 3.62
CA ASN A 177 -7.99 -19.50 3.51
C ASN A 177 -9.27 -19.84 2.73
N GLY A 178 -9.15 -20.71 1.73
CA GLY A 178 -10.21 -21.03 0.77
C GLY A 178 -11.30 -21.99 1.26
N TYR A 179 -11.06 -22.74 2.35
CA TYR A 179 -12.08 -23.62 2.96
C TYR A 179 -12.88 -22.89 4.04
N THR A 180 -12.22 -22.16 4.95
CA THR A 180 -12.87 -21.39 6.01
C THR A 180 -13.49 -20.08 5.49
N THR A 181 -12.93 -19.49 4.43
CA THR A 181 -13.17 -18.10 3.99
C THR A 181 -12.87 -17.02 5.04
N VAL A 182 -12.20 -17.39 6.15
CA VAL A 182 -11.78 -16.48 7.21
C VAL A 182 -10.46 -15.82 6.78
N PRO A 183 -10.37 -14.48 6.75
CA PRO A 183 -9.10 -13.81 6.51
C PRO A 183 -8.24 -13.77 7.79
N ALA A 184 -6.98 -14.17 7.67
CA ALA A 184 -5.94 -13.84 8.64
C ALA A 184 -5.30 -12.49 8.27
N ALA A 185 -4.94 -11.69 9.27
CA ALA A 185 -4.18 -10.46 9.07
C ALA A 185 -2.68 -10.76 8.91
N VAL A 186 -1.99 -9.97 8.08
CA VAL A 186 -0.53 -9.97 7.98
C VAL A 186 0.07 -9.26 9.19
N ASP A 187 1.06 -9.89 9.81
CA ASP A 187 1.82 -9.32 10.92
C ASP A 187 2.89 -8.35 10.41
N SER A 188 3.68 -8.79 9.43
CA SER A 188 4.83 -8.04 8.89
C SER A 188 5.30 -8.60 7.54
N ILE A 189 6.21 -7.86 6.88
CA ILE A 189 6.91 -8.29 5.66
C ILE A 189 8.41 -8.04 5.85
N MET A 190 9.26 -9.02 5.55
CA MET A 190 10.72 -8.93 5.71
C MET A 190 11.44 -9.85 4.73
N ASP A 191 12.51 -9.37 4.08
CA ASP A 191 13.33 -10.12 3.10
C ASP A 191 12.51 -10.86 2.02
N GLY A 192 11.39 -10.26 1.59
CA GLY A 192 10.46 -10.83 0.61
C GLY A 192 9.55 -11.95 1.14
N TRP A 193 9.58 -12.24 2.44
CA TRP A 193 8.63 -13.11 3.14
C TRP A 193 7.48 -12.28 3.72
N ILE A 194 6.26 -12.79 3.60
CA ILE A 194 5.08 -12.27 4.30
C ILE A 194 4.82 -13.16 5.51
N TYR A 195 4.59 -12.56 6.68
CA TYR A 195 4.36 -13.24 7.94
C TYR A 195 2.90 -13.11 8.37
N ILE A 196 2.30 -14.23 8.77
CA ILE A 196 0.93 -14.31 9.28
C ILE A 196 0.89 -15.17 10.54
N THR A 197 0.01 -14.84 11.47
CA THR A 197 -0.26 -15.62 12.66
C THR A 197 -1.73 -15.97 12.66
N VAL A 198 -2.03 -17.25 12.78
CA VAL A 198 -3.37 -17.79 12.53
C VAL A 198 -3.78 -18.71 13.69
N PRO A 199 -5.04 -18.65 14.15
CA PRO A 199 -5.47 -19.50 15.26
C PRO A 199 -5.47 -20.97 14.83
N GLN A 200 -4.98 -21.86 15.70
CA GLN A 200 -5.12 -23.32 15.55
C GLN A 200 -6.58 -23.73 15.78
N SER A 201 -7.44 -23.49 14.78
CA SER A 201 -8.89 -23.68 14.89
C SER A 201 -9.35 -25.07 14.43
N MET A 202 -10.26 -25.67 15.19
CA MET A 202 -11.05 -26.84 14.80
C MET A 202 -12.18 -26.43 13.83
N LEU A 203 -12.27 -27.08 12.67
CA LEU A 203 -13.31 -26.87 11.65
C LEU A 203 -14.02 -28.20 11.31
N GLU A 204 -15.29 -28.36 11.68
CA GLU A 204 -16.10 -29.53 11.29
C GLU A 204 -16.47 -29.45 9.80
N VAL A 205 -15.87 -30.31 8.96
CA VAL A 205 -16.19 -30.42 7.52
C VAL A 205 -16.66 -31.84 7.21
N GLY A 206 -17.94 -31.96 6.83
CA GLY A 206 -18.53 -33.26 6.48
C GLY A 206 -18.72 -34.25 7.64
N GLY A 207 -18.42 -33.85 8.88
CA GLY A 207 -18.39 -34.70 10.07
C GLY A 207 -16.99 -35.21 10.44
N GLU A 208 -15.93 -34.64 9.85
CA GLU A 208 -14.54 -34.78 10.29
C GLU A 208 -14.03 -33.42 10.81
N ASP A 209 -13.27 -33.42 11.90
CA ASP A 209 -12.72 -32.22 12.53
C ASP A 209 -11.33 -31.91 11.97
N TYR A 210 -11.16 -30.73 11.36
CA TYR A 210 -9.90 -30.28 10.78
C TYR A 210 -9.19 -29.32 11.74
N TYR A 211 -7.97 -29.66 12.16
CA TYR A 211 -7.18 -28.93 13.17
C TYR A 211 -5.99 -28.19 12.53
N THR A 212 -6.26 -27.26 11.61
CA THR A 212 -5.28 -26.29 11.08
C THR A 212 -6.00 -25.22 10.25
N TRP A 213 -5.40 -24.02 10.17
CA TRP A 213 -5.79 -22.96 9.22
C TRP A 213 -4.91 -22.95 7.95
N ILE A 214 -3.80 -23.71 7.92
CA ILE A 214 -3.05 -24.03 6.70
C ILE A 214 -2.81 -25.54 6.65
N GLY A 215 -3.68 -26.24 5.95
CA GLY A 215 -3.63 -27.68 5.73
C GLY A 215 -3.19 -28.06 4.32
N VAL A 216 -2.92 -29.35 4.09
CA VAL A 216 -2.55 -29.86 2.77
C VAL A 216 -3.70 -29.74 1.77
N ASP A 217 -3.39 -29.44 0.51
CA ASP A 217 -4.33 -29.10 -0.58
C ASP A 217 -5.18 -27.83 -0.32
N GLU A 218 -4.93 -27.10 0.77
CA GLU A 218 -5.65 -25.88 1.08
C GLU A 218 -5.18 -24.69 0.23
N GLN A 219 -6.15 -23.99 -0.37
CA GLN A 219 -5.90 -22.86 -1.25
C GLN A 219 -5.92 -21.55 -0.45
N ASN A 220 -4.78 -20.88 -0.33
CA ASN A 220 -4.64 -19.58 0.33
C ASN A 220 -4.53 -18.46 -0.70
N ASN A 221 -5.39 -17.44 -0.57
CA ASN A 221 -5.59 -16.37 -1.55
C ASN A 221 -5.26 -15.01 -0.93
N TYR A 222 -4.55 -14.14 -1.64
CA TYR A 222 -4.13 -12.84 -1.10
C TYR A 222 -3.91 -11.81 -2.22
N THR A 223 -4.05 -10.53 -1.87
CA THR A 223 -3.72 -9.39 -2.74
C THR A 223 -2.62 -8.57 -2.10
N TYR A 224 -1.57 -8.29 -2.86
CA TYR A 224 -0.37 -7.63 -2.38
C TYR A 224 0.21 -6.67 -3.42
N ARG A 225 1.07 -5.75 -2.96
CA ARG A 225 1.81 -4.80 -3.79
C ARG A 225 3.30 -5.12 -3.75
N VAL A 226 3.94 -4.99 -4.90
CA VAL A 226 5.37 -5.19 -5.15
C VAL A 226 6.01 -3.87 -5.55
N PHE A 227 7.25 -3.65 -5.13
CA PHE A 227 8.07 -2.53 -5.58
C PHE A 227 9.20 -3.02 -6.52
N ASP A 228 9.06 -2.73 -7.81
CA ASP A 228 10.06 -3.06 -8.83
C ASP A 228 11.17 -2.00 -8.90
N GLN A 229 12.36 -2.37 -8.42
CA GLN A 229 13.56 -1.54 -8.44
C GLN A 229 14.41 -1.72 -9.72
N SER A 230 13.96 -2.50 -10.71
CA SER A 230 14.78 -2.91 -11.86
C SER A 230 15.29 -1.74 -12.73
N GLY A 231 14.60 -0.60 -12.73
CA GLY A 231 15.03 0.63 -13.38
C GLY A 231 15.82 1.62 -12.51
N SER A 232 16.09 1.31 -11.23
CA SER A 232 16.65 2.25 -10.23
C SER A 232 15.83 3.56 -10.10
N PRO A 233 14.54 3.45 -9.72
CA PRO A 233 13.60 4.57 -9.74
C PRO A 233 14.02 5.65 -8.74
N SER A 234 14.11 6.91 -9.17
CA SER A 234 14.74 7.97 -8.37
C SER A 234 14.40 9.41 -8.79
N GLY A 235 14.59 10.35 -7.86
CA GLY A 235 14.49 11.80 -8.08
C GLY A 235 13.17 12.42 -7.62
N GLN A 236 13.23 13.68 -7.20
CA GLN A 236 12.27 14.30 -6.29
C GLN A 236 10.81 14.20 -6.73
N SER A 237 10.50 14.57 -7.98
CA SER A 237 9.12 14.56 -8.49
C SER A 237 8.47 13.16 -8.52
N MET A 238 9.25 12.08 -8.47
CA MET A 238 8.71 10.73 -8.26
C MET A 238 8.38 10.48 -6.79
N LEU A 239 9.24 10.93 -5.86
CA LEU A 239 9.05 10.81 -4.42
C LEU A 239 7.85 11.64 -3.96
N ASP A 240 7.74 12.89 -4.38
CA ASP A 240 6.59 13.76 -4.08
C ASP A 240 5.27 13.17 -4.60
N ALA A 241 5.31 12.48 -5.74
CA ALA A 241 4.17 11.78 -6.31
C ALA A 241 3.84 10.47 -5.56
N MET A 242 4.83 9.76 -5.02
CA MET A 242 4.60 8.63 -4.11
C MET A 242 4.01 9.11 -2.77
N ALA A 243 4.56 10.16 -2.16
CA ALA A 243 4.03 10.77 -0.94
C ALA A 243 2.60 11.28 -1.14
N GLY A 244 2.33 11.99 -2.24
CA GLY A 244 0.99 12.41 -2.64
C GLY A 244 0.04 11.22 -2.87
N SER A 245 0.56 10.12 -3.43
CA SER A 245 -0.17 8.85 -3.57
C SER A 245 -0.48 8.16 -2.23
N VAL A 246 0.19 8.52 -1.12
CA VAL A 246 -0.24 8.13 0.24
C VAL A 246 -1.36 9.04 0.72
N MET A 247 -1.14 10.36 0.69
CA MET A 247 -2.07 11.37 1.21
C MET A 247 -3.46 11.26 0.57
N ILE A 248 -3.53 11.04 -0.76
CA ILE A 248 -4.81 10.96 -1.45
C ILE A 248 -5.66 9.75 -1.03
N GLN A 249 -5.06 8.61 -0.65
CA GLN A 249 -5.85 7.44 -0.23
C GLN A 249 -6.43 7.65 1.17
N ASP A 250 -5.73 8.35 2.05
CA ASP A 250 -6.24 8.72 3.38
C ASP A 250 -7.42 9.70 3.24
N ILE A 251 -7.26 10.73 2.41
CA ILE A 251 -8.29 11.74 2.12
C ILE A 251 -9.54 11.14 1.43
N ARG A 252 -9.41 10.01 0.73
CA ARG A 252 -10.53 9.24 0.17
C ARG A 252 -11.25 8.36 1.22
N GLY A 253 -10.60 8.05 2.34
CA GLY A 253 -11.12 7.18 3.40
C GLY A 253 -11.60 5.82 2.85
N GLU A 254 -12.86 5.48 3.09
CA GLU A 254 -13.51 4.23 2.60
C GLU A 254 -13.49 4.07 1.06
N ASN A 255 -13.18 5.13 0.30
CA ASN A 255 -13.05 5.10 -1.17
C ASN A 255 -11.60 5.04 -1.64
N GLY A 256 -10.63 5.01 -0.72
CA GLY A 256 -9.21 4.94 -1.01
C GLY A 256 -8.74 3.53 -1.34
N ASP A 257 -7.53 3.44 -1.88
CA ASP A 257 -6.77 2.21 -1.97
C ASP A 257 -5.70 2.19 -0.86
N PRO A 258 -6.02 1.71 0.36
CA PRO A 258 -5.08 1.70 1.47
C PRO A 258 -3.86 0.82 1.19
N LEU A 259 -3.96 -0.16 0.29
CA LEU A 259 -2.86 -1.04 -0.08
C LEU A 259 -1.87 -0.31 -1.00
N LEU A 260 -2.35 0.50 -1.94
CA LEU A 260 -1.53 1.45 -2.71
C LEU A 260 -0.90 2.52 -1.81
N GLY A 261 -1.65 3.10 -0.87
CA GLY A 261 -1.12 4.13 0.02
C GLY A 261 0.02 3.60 0.90
N VAL A 262 -0.18 2.45 1.55
CA VAL A 262 0.89 1.76 2.30
C VAL A 262 2.07 1.38 1.40
N ALA A 263 1.82 0.83 0.21
CA ALA A 263 2.89 0.48 -0.73
C ALA A 263 3.68 1.70 -1.21
N SER A 264 3.03 2.84 -1.43
CA SER A 264 3.70 4.08 -1.83
C SER A 264 4.58 4.62 -0.69
N ALA A 265 4.13 4.51 0.57
CA ALA A 265 4.93 4.88 1.74
C ALA A 265 6.20 4.00 1.88
N PHE A 266 6.06 2.67 1.81
CA PHE A 266 7.22 1.77 1.87
C PHE A 266 8.15 1.86 0.66
N ALA A 267 7.63 2.11 -0.55
CA ALA A 267 8.48 2.28 -1.73
C ALA A 267 9.30 3.58 -1.69
N LEU A 268 8.70 4.68 -1.20
CA LEU A 268 9.40 5.96 -0.98
C LEU A 268 10.56 5.78 0.00
N ASP A 269 10.29 5.19 1.17
CA ASP A 269 11.26 4.89 2.23
C ASP A 269 12.42 3.99 1.75
N ILE A 270 12.16 3.03 0.87
CA ILE A 270 13.20 2.17 0.27
C ILE A 270 14.08 2.93 -0.73
N VAL A 271 13.58 4.00 -1.38
CA VAL A 271 14.37 4.84 -2.30
C VAL A 271 15.13 5.93 -1.54
N ASP A 272 14.48 6.58 -0.58
CA ASP A 272 15.02 7.69 0.20
C ASP A 272 14.38 7.75 1.61
N GLY A 273 15.06 7.12 2.57
CA GLY A 273 14.65 7.11 3.98
C GLY A 273 14.78 8.47 4.68
N ASP A 274 15.51 9.42 4.11
CA ASP A 274 15.65 10.81 4.60
C ASP A 274 14.72 11.78 3.82
N TYR A 275 13.74 11.27 3.05
CA TYR A 275 12.85 12.07 2.19
C TYR A 275 12.21 13.27 2.90
N SER A 276 12.27 14.41 2.21
CA SER A 276 11.51 15.64 2.47
C SER A 276 10.85 16.08 1.17
N PHE A 277 9.61 16.56 1.24
CA PHE A 277 8.88 17.06 0.08
C PHE A 277 9.65 18.17 -0.66
N GLY A 278 9.71 18.05 -1.99
CA GLY A 278 10.32 19.02 -2.89
C GLY A 278 11.81 19.31 -2.66
N ASP A 279 12.60 18.47 -1.98
CA ASP A 279 14.02 18.81 -1.73
C ASP A 279 14.81 19.09 -3.03
N GLY A 280 15.68 20.10 -2.96
CA GLY A 280 16.43 20.62 -4.10
C GLY A 280 15.60 21.37 -5.16
N THR A 281 14.27 21.44 -5.04
CA THR A 281 13.37 22.10 -6.02
C THR A 281 12.94 23.51 -5.59
N ILE A 282 12.26 24.22 -6.50
CA ILE A 282 11.67 25.53 -6.20
C ILE A 282 10.43 25.47 -5.29
N TYR A 283 9.92 24.27 -4.98
CA TYR A 283 8.65 24.07 -4.27
C TYR A 283 8.77 23.42 -2.89
N SER A 284 10.00 23.17 -2.41
CA SER A 284 10.32 22.66 -1.06
C SER A 284 9.62 23.39 0.11
N GLN A 285 9.24 24.67 -0.05
CA GLN A 285 8.54 25.44 0.99
C GLN A 285 7.01 25.30 1.04
N TYR A 286 6.36 24.57 0.12
CA TYR A 286 4.88 24.60 0.01
C TYR A 286 4.13 23.49 0.75
N GLU A 287 4.78 22.38 1.08
CA GLU A 287 4.26 21.37 2.01
C GLU A 287 5.31 21.02 3.06
N SER A 288 4.87 20.70 4.27
CA SER A 288 5.73 20.24 5.37
C SER A 288 5.48 18.76 5.58
N LEU A 289 6.10 17.93 4.75
CA LEU A 289 5.90 16.48 4.69
C LEU A 289 7.23 15.74 4.52
N ASP A 290 7.59 14.91 5.50
CA ASP A 290 8.78 14.04 5.50
C ASP A 290 8.44 12.54 5.49
N ASN A 291 9.46 11.67 5.48
CA ASN A 291 9.29 10.22 5.51
C ASN A 291 8.53 9.71 6.76
N MET A 292 8.76 10.31 7.94
CA MET A 292 8.08 9.92 9.19
C MET A 292 6.58 10.17 9.10
N GLN A 293 6.18 11.33 8.57
CA GLN A 293 4.79 11.70 8.35
C GLN A 293 4.15 10.83 7.26
N VAL A 294 4.85 10.56 6.16
CA VAL A 294 4.38 9.65 5.08
C VAL A 294 4.15 8.22 5.60
N LYS A 295 5.12 7.65 6.35
CA LYS A 295 4.99 6.32 6.97
C LYS A 295 3.92 6.32 8.07
N GLY A 296 3.75 7.43 8.79
CA GLY A 296 2.66 7.65 9.74
C GLY A 296 1.28 7.57 9.09
N THR A 297 1.06 8.25 7.96
CA THR A 297 -0.18 8.16 7.18
C THR A 297 -0.38 6.76 6.58
N GLY A 298 0.69 6.07 6.17
CA GLY A 298 0.65 4.65 5.81
C GLY A 298 0.15 3.77 6.96
N ALA A 299 0.66 3.97 8.18
CA ALA A 299 0.20 3.26 9.36
C ALA A 299 -1.27 3.59 9.70
N ALA A 300 -1.70 4.85 9.51
CA ALA A 300 -3.11 5.26 9.68
C ALA A 300 -4.05 4.56 8.69
N LEU A 301 -3.67 4.41 7.42
CA LEU A 301 -4.43 3.66 6.42
C LEU A 301 -4.64 2.19 6.83
N ALA A 302 -3.58 1.52 7.30
CA ALA A 302 -3.69 0.15 7.82
C ALA A 302 -4.55 0.08 9.09
N PHE A 303 -4.43 1.07 9.98
CA PHE A 303 -5.19 1.17 11.23
C PHE A 303 -6.69 1.41 11.00
N ALA A 304 -7.06 2.29 10.07
CA ALA A 304 -8.45 2.57 9.70
C ALA A 304 -9.16 1.32 9.16
N MET A 305 -8.43 0.48 8.44
CA MET A 305 -8.88 -0.83 7.95
C MET A 305 -8.80 -1.95 9.01
N GLN A 306 -8.50 -1.62 10.27
CA GLN A 306 -8.37 -2.54 11.42
C GLN A 306 -7.22 -3.55 11.34
N TYR A 307 -6.26 -3.35 10.45
CA TYR A 307 -5.04 -4.17 10.33
C TYR A 307 -3.98 -3.75 11.36
N PHE A 308 -4.35 -3.75 12.64
CA PHE A 308 -3.55 -3.17 13.73
C PHE A 308 -2.14 -3.74 13.86
N ARG A 309 -1.93 -5.04 13.55
CA ARG A 309 -0.59 -5.65 13.56
C ARG A 309 0.29 -5.09 12.43
N PHE A 310 -0.25 -4.98 11.21
CA PHE A 310 0.45 -4.35 10.08
C PHE A 310 0.72 -2.85 10.30
N ALA A 311 -0.25 -2.13 10.88
CA ALA A 311 -0.08 -0.72 11.25
C ALA A 311 1.08 -0.56 12.26
N TRP A 312 1.13 -1.42 13.28
CA TRP A 312 2.24 -1.44 14.24
C TRP A 312 3.59 -1.82 13.60
N PHE A 313 3.62 -2.79 12.69
CA PHE A 313 4.80 -3.09 11.85
C PHE A 313 5.28 -1.85 11.06
N THR A 314 4.35 -1.04 10.54
CA THR A 314 4.66 0.21 9.83
C THR A 314 5.22 1.30 10.78
N CYS A 315 4.78 1.36 12.04
CA CYS A 315 5.44 2.18 13.07
C CYS A 315 6.85 1.65 13.42
N LEU A 316 7.00 0.32 13.49
CA LEU A 316 8.24 -0.34 13.94
C LEU A 316 9.41 -0.19 12.96
N SER A 317 9.18 -0.01 11.66
CA SER A 317 10.27 0.31 10.72
C SER A 317 10.95 1.64 11.09
N GLU A 318 10.16 2.62 11.56
CA GLU A 318 10.62 3.94 12.00
C GLU A 318 11.13 3.95 13.45
N GLY A 319 11.32 2.76 14.05
CA GLY A 319 11.66 2.58 15.46
C GLY A 319 10.54 2.98 16.44
N GLN A 320 9.37 3.38 15.95
CA GLN A 320 8.24 3.83 16.75
C GLN A 320 7.43 2.65 17.28
N GLY A 321 6.69 2.86 18.37
CA GLY A 321 5.84 1.81 18.96
C GLY A 321 6.60 0.61 19.54
N THR A 322 7.93 0.65 19.65
CA THR A 322 8.78 -0.44 20.18
C THR A 322 8.51 -0.82 21.65
N GLY A 323 7.75 -0.01 22.38
CA GLY A 323 7.28 -0.28 23.74
C GLY A 323 5.84 -0.80 23.86
N LEU A 324 5.15 -1.06 22.74
CA LEU A 324 3.77 -1.58 22.75
C LEU A 324 3.74 -3.10 23.00
N ASP A 325 2.66 -3.55 23.63
CA ASP A 325 2.35 -4.96 23.86
C ASP A 325 1.04 -5.31 23.12
N PRO A 326 1.06 -6.19 22.10
CA PRO A 326 -0.12 -6.55 21.31
C PRO A 326 -1.16 -7.36 22.10
N THR A 327 -0.81 -7.85 23.29
CA THR A 327 -1.73 -8.52 24.22
C THR A 327 -2.39 -7.54 25.21
N SER A 328 -1.94 -6.28 25.25
CA SER A 328 -2.51 -5.27 26.14
C SER A 328 -3.93 -4.88 25.73
N PRO A 329 -4.90 -4.79 26.67
CA PRO A 329 -6.22 -4.20 26.42
C PRO A 329 -6.20 -2.73 25.93
N THR A 330 -5.06 -2.05 26.03
CA THR A 330 -4.86 -0.67 25.54
C THR A 330 -4.18 -0.58 24.18
N PHE A 331 -3.68 -1.70 23.62
CA PHE A 331 -2.82 -1.74 22.43
C PHE A 331 -3.31 -0.86 21.26
N VAL A 332 -4.58 -0.96 20.89
CA VAL A 332 -5.16 -0.20 19.78
C VAL A 332 -5.16 1.31 20.05
N THR A 333 -5.42 1.73 21.30
CA THR A 333 -5.38 3.14 21.70
C THR A 333 -3.95 3.67 21.76
N ASP A 334 -3.03 2.87 22.29
CA ASP A 334 -1.62 3.26 22.43
C ASP A 334 -0.93 3.32 21.06
N LEU A 335 -1.29 2.42 20.13
CA LEU A 335 -0.88 2.45 18.73
C LEU A 335 -1.41 3.69 17.99
N MET A 336 -2.67 4.06 18.22
CA MET A 336 -3.25 5.29 17.65
C MET A 336 -2.44 6.53 18.05
N LEU A 337 -2.03 6.63 19.32
CA LEU A 337 -1.18 7.73 19.82
C LEU A 337 0.23 7.73 19.20
N VAL A 338 0.78 6.56 18.86
CA VAL A 338 2.05 6.46 18.11
C VAL A 338 1.87 6.99 16.68
N ILE A 339 0.79 6.59 16.00
CA ILE A 339 0.48 7.03 14.63
C ILE A 339 0.23 8.54 14.58
N GLU A 340 -0.57 9.09 15.50
CA GLU A 340 -0.77 10.54 15.67
C GLU A 340 0.56 11.29 15.86
N SER A 341 1.51 10.71 16.62
CA SER A 341 2.83 11.28 16.85
C SER A 341 3.79 11.18 15.66
N MET A 342 3.56 10.27 14.71
CA MET A 342 4.32 10.18 13.46
C MET A 342 3.81 11.18 12.42
N ILE A 343 2.50 11.38 12.34
CA ILE A 343 1.87 12.35 11.42
C ILE A 343 2.15 13.80 11.85
N SER A 344 2.37 14.02 13.15
CA SER A 344 2.55 15.35 13.78
C SER A 344 4.01 15.70 14.15
N SER A 345 5.01 15.03 13.55
CA SER A 345 6.44 15.18 13.91
C SER A 345 7.07 16.51 13.50
#